data_AF-K2NSG1-F1
#
_entry.id   AF-K2NSG1-F1
#
_cell.length_a   1.000
_cell.length_b   1.000
_cell.length_c   1.000
_cell.angle_alpha   90.00
_cell.angle_beta   90.00
_cell.angle_gamma   90.00
#
_symmetry.space_group_name_H-M   'P 1'
#
loop_
_entity.id
_entity.type
_entity.pdbx_description
1 polymer ?
#
loop_
_entity_poly.entity_id
_entity_poly.type
_entity_poly.pdbx_seq_one_letter_code
_entity_poly.pdbx_strand_id
1 'polypeptide(L)'
;MLSRVAAVMAPRTHNGRRVTRSSGRRREGREREPQRPNMSRRVFYSAVLLFLFVVWVCCNNCGPVAADDSKSGDMQLPQWADVFVPGKTQVVAKEGAGPGEVKDAFASPSVVSAGGVMVALAEGRKLYSDPQHPSAKTLAVDIVGGYLNATEPWSSMFAYITSSNWNAHTVFDRENPKGVLGVAQRPTSLSKGNKMLLLVGSHYLTFDSTKQRWVEGGWDIHLVDGEVTLSPEDEPSKRVLWGTPQSLLGLLAARTKELGLDDFLGAGGSGIVLESGWLVFLLTASRGEETV
;
A
#
# COMPACT_ATOMS: atom_id res chain seq x y z
N MET A 1 45.42 56.38 25.98
CA MET A 1 46.40 57.44 25.63
C MET A 1 47.38 56.89 24.60
N LEU A 2 48.30 57.73 24.08
CA LEU A 2 49.04 57.48 22.82
C LEU A 2 50.37 56.71 22.97
N SER A 3 50.54 55.70 22.11
CA SER A 3 51.80 55.37 21.39
C SER A 3 52.97 54.80 22.24
N ARG A 4 54.07 54.23 21.70
CA ARG A 4 54.82 54.53 20.46
C ARG A 4 55.64 53.35 19.88
N VAL A 5 55.74 53.29 18.52
CA VAL A 5 56.98 53.20 17.66
C VAL A 5 57.82 51.89 17.73
N ALA A 6 58.51 51.37 16.69
CA ALA A 6 58.93 51.84 15.33
C ALA A 6 58.46 50.87 14.21
N ALA A 7 58.29 51.20 12.91
CA ALA A 7 59.11 51.93 11.90
C ALA A 7 60.33 51.09 11.39
N VAL A 8 60.75 51.04 10.11
CA VAL A 8 60.40 51.74 8.83
C VAL A 8 60.94 50.85 7.64
N MET A 9 60.71 50.97 6.31
CA MET A 9 60.24 52.04 5.40
C MET A 9 59.37 51.54 4.18
N ALA A 10 59.91 51.47 2.95
CA ALA A 10 59.21 51.38 1.64
C ALA A 10 60.22 50.98 0.49
N PRO A 11 59.95 50.97 -0.86
CA PRO A 11 58.95 51.73 -1.64
C PRO A 11 58.17 51.03 -2.80
N ARG A 12 57.35 51.87 -3.47
CA ARG A 12 56.42 51.78 -4.64
C ARG A 12 56.98 51.06 -5.91
N THR A 13 56.24 50.69 -6.99
CA THR A 13 55.18 51.42 -7.76
C THR A 13 54.23 50.56 -8.66
N HIS A 14 52.97 51.00 -8.80
CA HIS A 14 52.06 51.07 -9.99
C HIS A 14 51.90 49.96 -11.08
N ASN A 15 50.62 49.57 -11.32
CA ASN A 15 49.89 49.23 -12.57
C ASN A 15 50.56 48.49 -13.77
N GLY A 16 49.93 47.39 -14.26
CA GLY A 16 50.23 46.81 -15.58
C GLY A 16 49.22 45.76 -16.12
N ARG A 17 48.68 45.96 -17.33
CA ARG A 17 47.64 45.18 -18.02
C ARG A 17 48.04 43.76 -18.51
N ARG A 18 47.14 42.78 -18.28
CA ARG A 18 46.41 41.93 -19.28
C ARG A 18 47.17 41.07 -20.34
N VAL A 19 46.94 39.73 -20.25
CA VAL A 19 46.79 38.65 -21.29
C VAL A 19 48.01 38.01 -22.02
N THR A 20 47.90 36.67 -22.17
CA THR A 20 48.27 35.77 -23.31
C THR A 20 49.66 35.09 -23.42
N ARG A 21 49.67 33.76 -23.18
CA ARG A 21 49.82 32.67 -24.20
C ARG A 21 50.98 31.66 -24.00
N SER A 22 50.62 30.37 -23.87
CA SER A 22 51.47 29.16 -24.06
C SER A 22 52.61 28.93 -23.03
N SER A 23 53.33 27.80 -22.96
CA SER A 23 53.39 26.56 -23.76
C SER A 23 53.88 25.34 -22.92
N GLY A 24 53.80 24.10 -23.46
CA GLY A 24 54.48 22.89 -22.94
C GLY A 24 53.80 22.21 -21.73
N ARG A 25 53.43 20.91 -21.67
CA ARG A 25 53.68 19.65 -22.41
C ARG A 25 54.81 18.72 -21.90
N ARG A 26 54.56 18.01 -20.79
CA ARG A 26 54.84 16.56 -20.50
C ARG A 26 54.08 16.21 -19.19
N ARG A 27 53.29 15.13 -19.11
CA ARG A 27 53.67 13.74 -18.73
C ARG A 27 54.48 13.72 -17.42
N GLU A 28 54.08 13.00 -16.37
CA GLU A 28 53.47 11.65 -16.36
C GLU A 28 52.38 11.45 -15.27
N GLY A 29 51.82 10.24 -15.17
CA GLY A 29 50.77 9.86 -14.19
C GLY A 29 49.57 9.18 -14.86
N ARG A 30 49.33 7.89 -14.57
CA ARG A 30 48.31 7.06 -15.23
C ARG A 30 47.80 5.95 -14.32
N GLU A 31 46.67 6.18 -13.66
CA GLU A 31 45.80 5.12 -13.16
C GLU A 31 44.46 5.14 -13.87
N ARG A 32 43.74 4.01 -13.84
CA ARG A 32 42.56 3.78 -14.68
C ARG A 32 41.29 3.82 -13.84
N GLU A 33 40.48 4.86 -14.04
CA GLU A 33 39.09 4.86 -13.58
C GLU A 33 38.34 3.65 -14.19
N PRO A 34 37.58 2.87 -13.40
CA PRO A 34 36.70 1.84 -13.94
C PRO A 34 35.63 2.48 -14.82
N GLN A 35 35.76 2.30 -16.14
CA GLN A 35 34.91 2.94 -17.13
C GLN A 35 33.45 2.49 -16.94
N ARG A 36 32.59 3.40 -16.47
CA ARG A 36 31.17 3.12 -16.21
C ARG A 36 30.52 2.46 -17.45
N PRO A 37 29.73 1.38 -17.28
CA PRO A 37 28.96 0.81 -18.38
C PRO A 37 28.10 1.88 -19.03
N ASN A 38 28.34 2.14 -20.32
CA ASN A 38 27.67 3.18 -21.05
C ASN A 38 26.24 2.70 -21.40
N MET A 39 25.31 2.87 -20.46
CA MET A 39 23.91 2.45 -20.62
C MET A 39 23.36 2.99 -21.94
N SER A 40 23.13 2.08 -22.90
CA SER A 40 22.76 2.54 -24.24
C SER A 40 21.41 3.27 -24.15
N ARG A 41 21.30 4.41 -24.84
CA ARG A 41 20.08 5.23 -24.83
C ARG A 41 18.84 4.46 -25.32
N ARG A 42 19.04 3.32 -25.99
CA ARG A 42 17.98 2.36 -26.36
C ARG A 42 17.36 1.65 -25.15
N VAL A 43 18.13 1.31 -24.12
CA VAL A 43 17.59 0.65 -22.90
C VAL A 43 16.72 1.64 -22.12
N PHE A 44 17.16 2.89 -21.97
CA PHE A 44 16.34 3.94 -21.35
C PHE A 44 15.05 4.21 -22.14
N TYR A 45 15.12 4.29 -23.47
CA TYR A 45 13.92 4.37 -24.30
C TYR A 45 13.03 3.13 -24.15
N SER A 46 13.59 1.92 -24.08
CA SER A 46 12.83 0.68 -23.92
C SER A 46 12.15 0.59 -22.55
N ALA A 47 12.79 1.05 -21.48
CA ALA A 47 12.21 1.08 -20.14
C ALA A 47 11.10 2.13 -20.03
N VAL A 48 11.30 3.32 -20.62
CA VAL A 48 10.25 4.36 -20.69
C VAL A 48 9.09 3.92 -21.58
N LEU A 49 9.36 3.25 -22.72
CA LEU A 49 8.31 2.67 -23.56
C LEU A 49 7.54 1.56 -22.84
N LEU A 50 8.21 0.66 -22.11
CA LEU A 50 7.54 -0.37 -21.30
C LEU A 50 6.69 0.27 -20.18
N PHE A 51 7.20 1.28 -19.49
CA PHE A 51 6.43 1.98 -18.45
C PHE A 51 5.20 2.70 -19.04
N LEU A 52 5.36 3.37 -20.19
CA LEU A 52 4.24 3.97 -20.93
C LEU A 52 3.25 2.90 -21.43
N PHE A 53 3.72 1.72 -21.88
CA PHE A 53 2.86 0.65 -22.35
C PHE A 53 2.07 -0.01 -21.20
N VAL A 54 2.69 -0.18 -20.03
CA VAL A 54 2.01 -0.64 -18.81
C VAL A 54 0.98 0.40 -18.35
N VAL A 55 1.32 1.69 -18.30
CA VAL A 55 0.34 2.75 -17.98
C VAL A 55 -0.77 2.80 -19.03
N TRP A 56 -0.47 2.59 -20.31
CA TRP A 56 -1.48 2.60 -21.37
C TRP A 56 -2.44 1.41 -21.25
N VAL A 57 -1.93 0.19 -21.04
CA VAL A 57 -2.73 -1.04 -20.87
C VAL A 57 -3.49 -1.05 -19.52
N CYS A 58 -2.93 -0.49 -18.45
CA CYS A 58 -3.58 -0.47 -17.14
C CYS A 58 -4.51 0.74 -16.90
N CYS A 59 -4.46 1.79 -17.73
CA CYS A 59 -5.31 2.98 -17.54
C CYS A 59 -6.27 3.29 -18.71
N ASN A 60 -6.08 2.76 -19.93
CA ASN A 60 -7.06 2.94 -21.01
C ASN A 60 -8.11 1.82 -21.03
N ASN A 61 -9.11 1.92 -20.15
CA ASN A 61 -10.44 1.34 -20.45
C ASN A 61 -11.64 2.16 -19.94
N CYS A 62 -11.45 3.48 -19.76
CA CYS A 62 -12.51 4.45 -19.47
C CYS A 62 -12.53 5.56 -20.53
N GLY A 63 -13.18 5.29 -21.66
CA GLY A 63 -13.47 6.27 -22.71
C GLY A 63 -14.51 5.69 -23.67
N PRO A 64 -15.58 6.42 -24.03
CA PRO A 64 -16.67 5.85 -24.81
C PRO A 64 -16.26 5.66 -26.27
N VAL A 65 -16.04 4.41 -26.67
CA VAL A 65 -16.02 4.02 -28.08
C VAL A 65 -17.47 3.96 -28.55
N ALA A 66 -17.84 4.80 -29.51
CA ALA A 66 -19.11 4.64 -30.23
C ALA A 66 -19.05 3.34 -31.04
N ALA A 67 -19.85 2.35 -30.66
CA ALA A 67 -19.98 1.12 -31.41
C ALA A 67 -20.83 1.35 -32.66
N ASP A 68 -20.29 0.98 -33.83
CA ASP A 68 -21.03 0.95 -35.09
C ASP A 68 -21.95 -0.28 -35.14
N ASP A 69 -23.05 -0.17 -35.89
CA ASP A 69 -24.20 -1.10 -35.80
C ASP A 69 -23.85 -2.51 -36.29
N SER A 70 -23.55 -3.41 -35.35
CA SER A 70 -23.38 -4.84 -35.62
C SER A 70 -24.26 -5.68 -34.68
N LYS A 71 -25.19 -6.43 -35.29
CA LYS A 71 -26.28 -7.15 -34.59
C LYS A 71 -25.79 -8.44 -33.91
N SER A 72 -24.99 -8.29 -32.87
CA SER A 72 -24.91 -9.31 -31.82
C SER A 72 -26.15 -9.21 -30.93
N GLY A 73 -26.73 -10.34 -30.50
CA GLY A 73 -27.91 -10.33 -29.65
C GLY A 73 -27.64 -9.70 -28.28
N ASP A 74 -28.65 -9.03 -27.70
CA ASP A 74 -28.59 -8.34 -26.41
C ASP A 74 -28.25 -9.29 -25.25
N MET A 75 -26.95 -9.51 -25.02
CA MET A 75 -26.44 -9.85 -23.70
C MET A 75 -26.55 -8.60 -22.83
N GLN A 76 -27.71 -8.45 -22.19
CA GLN A 76 -27.97 -7.40 -21.21
C GLN A 76 -26.82 -7.37 -20.19
N LEU A 77 -26.02 -6.30 -20.21
CA LEU A 77 -24.82 -6.18 -19.38
C LEU A 77 -25.19 -6.44 -17.89
N PRO A 78 -24.44 -7.30 -17.19
CA PRO A 78 -24.75 -7.61 -15.80
C PRO A 78 -24.70 -6.33 -14.96
N GLN A 79 -25.74 -6.08 -14.18
CA GLN A 79 -25.80 -4.92 -13.30
C GLN A 79 -24.70 -5.02 -12.24
N TRP A 80 -23.86 -3.99 -12.14
CA TRP A 80 -22.75 -3.87 -11.19
C TRP A 80 -22.88 -2.57 -10.40
N ALA A 81 -22.35 -2.56 -9.18
CA ALA A 81 -22.30 -1.38 -8.32
C ALA A 81 -20.91 -1.27 -7.68
N ASP A 82 -20.37 -0.06 -7.61
CA ASP A 82 -19.07 0.19 -6.97
C ASP A 82 -19.19 0.14 -5.45
N VAL A 83 -18.80 -0.98 -4.87
CA VAL A 83 -18.77 -1.20 -3.40
C VAL A 83 -17.80 -0.24 -2.70
N PHE A 84 -16.70 0.13 -3.36
CA PHE A 84 -15.68 1.04 -2.83
C PHE A 84 -15.26 2.05 -3.90
N VAL A 85 -15.69 3.31 -3.77
CA VAL A 85 -15.38 4.39 -4.71
C VAL A 85 -14.34 5.35 -4.11
N PRO A 86 -13.12 5.43 -4.68
CA PRO A 86 -12.09 6.38 -4.27
C PRO A 86 -12.60 7.82 -4.14
N GLY A 87 -12.26 8.48 -3.03
CA GLY A 87 -12.68 9.85 -2.75
C GLY A 87 -14.19 10.06 -2.50
N LYS A 88 -15.02 9.01 -2.45
CA LYS A 88 -16.46 9.12 -2.15
C LYS A 88 -16.93 8.20 -1.03
N THR A 89 -16.55 6.91 -1.03
CA THR A 89 -16.98 5.97 0.02
C THR A 89 -16.35 6.38 1.35
N GLN A 90 -17.21 6.69 2.33
CA GLN A 90 -16.79 6.97 3.69
C GLN A 90 -16.37 5.67 4.38
N VAL A 91 -15.26 5.72 5.11
CA VAL A 91 -14.79 4.69 6.02
C VAL A 91 -15.00 5.20 7.44
N VAL A 92 -15.93 4.58 8.17
CA VAL A 92 -16.16 4.84 9.59
C VAL A 92 -15.09 4.12 10.41
N ALA A 93 -14.54 4.79 11.42
CA ALA A 93 -13.58 4.19 12.34
C ALA A 93 -14.18 2.97 13.08
N LYS A 94 -13.31 2.09 13.59
CA LYS A 94 -13.71 0.97 14.44
C LYS A 94 -14.57 1.47 15.62
N GLU A 95 -15.61 0.70 15.97
CA GLU A 95 -16.58 1.04 17.02
C GLU A 95 -17.34 2.38 16.83
N GLY A 96 -17.27 3.00 15.64
CA GLY A 96 -17.91 4.29 15.37
C GLY A 96 -17.22 5.50 16.00
N ALA A 97 -15.98 5.34 16.49
CA ALA A 97 -15.26 6.33 17.27
C ALA A 97 -14.62 7.47 16.45
N GLY A 98 -15.43 8.18 15.66
CA GLY A 98 -14.99 9.41 14.97
C GLY A 98 -15.81 9.77 13.73
N PRO A 99 -15.55 10.94 13.11
CA PRO A 99 -16.06 11.23 11.78
C PRO A 99 -15.48 10.23 10.78
N GLY A 100 -16.30 9.74 9.85
CA GLY A 100 -15.82 8.90 8.76
C GLY A 100 -14.87 9.67 7.82
N GLU A 101 -13.97 8.96 7.17
CA GLU A 101 -13.06 9.53 6.17
C GLU A 101 -13.12 8.83 4.82
N VAL A 102 -12.93 9.59 3.73
CA VAL A 102 -12.67 8.98 2.42
C VAL A 102 -11.21 8.52 2.32
N LYS A 103 -11.02 7.40 1.62
CA LYS A 103 -9.72 6.87 1.18
C LYS A 103 -9.43 7.28 -0.26
N ASP A 104 -8.15 7.39 -0.61
CA ASP A 104 -7.68 7.83 -1.93
C ASP A 104 -7.66 6.70 -2.97
N ALA A 105 -7.59 5.44 -2.51
CA ALA A 105 -7.72 4.25 -3.34
C ALA A 105 -8.19 3.05 -2.51
N PHE A 106 -8.72 2.04 -3.19
CA PHE A 106 -9.04 0.73 -2.61
C PHE A 106 -8.33 -0.37 -3.41
N ALA A 107 -7.81 -1.40 -2.74
CA ALA A 107 -7.00 -2.45 -3.37
C ALA A 107 -7.15 -3.82 -2.68
N SER A 108 -6.52 -4.85 -3.26
CA SER A 108 -6.44 -6.21 -2.71
C SER A 108 -7.80 -6.75 -2.21
N PRO A 109 -8.84 -6.79 -3.06
CA PRO A 109 -10.19 -7.14 -2.63
C PRO A 109 -10.28 -8.59 -2.14
N SER A 110 -11.17 -8.81 -1.18
CA SER A 110 -11.52 -10.10 -0.61
C SER A 110 -13.02 -10.11 -0.28
N VAL A 111 -13.70 -11.27 -0.37
CA VAL A 111 -15.13 -11.37 -0.05
C VAL A 111 -15.38 -12.63 0.75
N VAL A 112 -16.21 -12.50 1.78
CA VAL A 112 -16.64 -13.58 2.66
C VAL A 112 -18.15 -13.48 2.92
N SER A 113 -18.81 -14.62 3.12
CA SER A 113 -20.21 -14.69 3.54
C SER A 113 -20.41 -15.76 4.61
N ALA A 114 -21.13 -15.43 5.67
CA ALA A 114 -21.44 -16.32 6.79
C ALA A 114 -22.75 -15.85 7.45
N GLY A 115 -23.53 -16.76 8.03
CA GLY A 115 -24.71 -16.40 8.85
C GLY A 115 -25.76 -15.48 8.20
N GLY A 116 -25.80 -15.35 6.86
CA GLY A 116 -26.67 -14.42 6.15
C GLY A 116 -26.08 -13.01 5.91
N VAL A 117 -24.84 -12.73 6.33
CA VAL A 117 -24.13 -11.48 6.03
C VAL A 117 -22.99 -11.73 5.04
N MET A 118 -22.87 -10.88 4.04
CA MET A 118 -21.70 -10.81 3.14
C MET A 118 -20.87 -9.59 3.52
N VAL A 119 -19.55 -9.76 3.60
CA VAL A 119 -18.60 -8.66 3.80
C VAL A 119 -17.66 -8.62 2.60
N ALA A 120 -17.68 -7.50 1.88
CA ALA A 120 -16.63 -7.14 0.94
C ALA A 120 -15.52 -6.44 1.72
N LEU A 121 -14.28 -6.88 1.54
CA LEU A 121 -13.10 -6.41 2.25
C LEU A 121 -12.08 -5.84 1.24
N ALA A 122 -11.36 -4.79 1.62
CA ALA A 122 -10.30 -4.21 0.81
C ALA A 122 -9.24 -3.53 1.68
N GLU A 123 -8.06 -3.30 1.11
CA GLU A 123 -7.12 -2.29 1.60
C GLU A 123 -7.69 -0.89 1.33
N GLY A 124 -8.03 -0.12 2.36
CA GLY A 124 -8.38 1.29 2.28
C GLY A 124 -7.13 2.16 2.36
N ARG A 125 -6.64 2.63 1.22
CA ARG A 125 -5.35 3.32 1.09
C ARG A 125 -5.51 4.84 1.11
N LYS A 126 -4.66 5.55 1.86
CA LYS A 126 -4.66 7.01 1.97
C LYS A 126 -3.25 7.60 1.92
N LEU A 127 -3.08 8.73 1.23
CA LEU A 127 -1.79 9.39 1.04
C LEU A 127 -1.32 10.06 2.33
N TYR A 128 -0.42 9.39 3.05
CA TYR A 128 0.19 9.90 4.26
C TYR A 128 1.30 10.91 3.93
N SER A 129 1.38 11.98 4.72
CA SER A 129 2.45 12.98 4.67
C SER A 129 2.83 13.33 6.12
N ASP A 130 4.04 12.96 6.54
CA ASP A 130 4.53 13.25 7.89
C ASP A 130 4.69 14.78 8.09
N PRO A 131 4.12 15.38 9.16
CA PRO A 131 4.37 16.77 9.51
C PRO A 131 5.85 17.16 9.66
N GLN A 132 6.73 16.23 10.04
CA GLN A 132 8.18 16.46 10.13
C GLN A 132 8.89 16.33 8.78
N HIS A 133 8.37 15.50 7.88
CA HIS A 133 8.93 15.24 6.55
C HIS A 133 7.87 15.30 5.43
N PRO A 134 7.24 16.47 5.15
CA PRO A 134 6.04 16.54 4.29
C PRO A 134 6.26 16.21 2.81
N SER A 135 7.52 16.18 2.36
CA SER A 135 7.92 15.71 1.03
C SER A 135 8.02 14.18 0.93
N ALA A 136 8.27 13.50 2.05
CA ALA A 136 8.37 12.05 2.13
C ALA A 136 6.98 11.42 2.27
N LYS A 137 6.22 11.42 1.19
CA LYS A 137 4.88 10.81 1.16
C LYS A 137 4.95 9.29 1.10
N THR A 138 3.97 8.63 1.72
CA THR A 138 3.75 7.18 1.64
C THR A 138 2.25 6.88 1.72
N LEU A 139 1.85 5.62 1.87
CA LEU A 139 0.46 5.22 2.09
C LEU A 139 0.24 4.76 3.53
N ALA A 140 -0.77 5.34 4.19
CA ALA A 140 -1.45 4.69 5.30
C ALA A 140 -2.44 3.68 4.70
N VAL A 141 -2.51 2.47 5.27
CA VAL A 141 -3.38 1.41 4.75
C VAL A 141 -3.99 0.61 5.89
N ASP A 142 -5.32 0.59 5.93
CA ASP A 142 -6.13 -0.23 6.83
C ASP A 142 -6.90 -1.28 6.01
N ILE A 143 -7.40 -2.34 6.65
CA ILE A 143 -8.42 -3.20 6.05
C ILE A 143 -9.80 -2.64 6.40
N VAL A 144 -10.58 -2.37 5.36
CA VAL A 144 -11.95 -1.86 5.43
C VAL A 144 -12.96 -2.90 4.96
N GLY A 145 -14.16 -2.87 5.52
CA GLY A 145 -15.27 -3.76 5.19
C GLY A 145 -16.54 -2.99 4.83
N GLY A 146 -17.18 -3.38 3.73
CA GLY A 146 -18.55 -3.01 3.36
C GLY A 146 -19.47 -4.21 3.57
N TYR A 147 -20.64 -4.00 4.20
CA TYR A 147 -21.48 -5.07 4.73
C TYR A 147 -22.83 -5.13 4.04
N LEU A 148 -23.25 -6.32 3.63
CA LEU A 148 -24.50 -6.55 2.90
C LEU A 148 -25.30 -7.66 3.58
N ASN A 149 -26.63 -7.50 3.64
CA ASN A 149 -27.51 -8.60 4.01
C ASN A 149 -27.61 -9.58 2.83
N ALA A 150 -26.96 -10.73 2.93
CA ALA A 150 -26.88 -11.73 1.87
C ALA A 150 -28.18 -12.53 1.69
N THR A 151 -29.20 -12.31 2.54
CA THR A 151 -30.55 -12.87 2.35
C THR A 151 -31.44 -12.00 1.44
N GLU A 152 -31.01 -10.79 1.09
CA GLU A 152 -31.75 -9.87 0.23
C GLU A 152 -31.58 -10.20 -1.26
N PRO A 153 -32.55 -9.84 -2.12
CA PRO A 153 -32.35 -9.87 -3.57
C PRO A 153 -31.31 -8.82 -4.00
N TRP A 154 -30.66 -9.07 -5.15
CA TRP A 154 -29.66 -8.15 -5.72
C TRP A 154 -30.15 -6.70 -5.87
N SER A 155 -31.43 -6.50 -6.19
CA SER A 155 -32.05 -5.16 -6.29
C SER A 155 -32.01 -4.38 -4.97
N SER A 156 -32.26 -5.03 -3.83
CA SER A 156 -32.15 -4.41 -2.50
C SER A 156 -30.69 -4.09 -2.15
N MET A 157 -29.76 -5.02 -2.43
CA MET A 157 -28.33 -4.80 -2.18
C MET A 157 -27.77 -3.66 -3.05
N PHE A 158 -28.10 -3.63 -4.33
CA PHE A 158 -27.75 -2.55 -5.26
C PHE A 158 -28.30 -1.20 -4.80
N ALA A 159 -29.59 -1.14 -4.40
CA ALA A 159 -30.20 0.07 -3.88
C ALA A 159 -29.52 0.58 -2.60
N TYR A 160 -29.08 -0.32 -1.70
CA TYR A 160 -28.33 0.05 -0.50
C TYR A 160 -26.92 0.57 -0.84
N ILE A 161 -26.15 -0.13 -1.69
CA ILE A 161 -24.78 0.28 -2.10
C ILE A 161 -24.79 1.65 -2.81
N THR A 162 -25.80 1.92 -3.63
CA THR A 162 -25.95 3.20 -4.35
C THR A 162 -26.58 4.32 -3.50
N SER A 163 -26.99 4.05 -2.26
CA SER A 163 -27.63 5.03 -1.37
C SER A 163 -26.62 5.95 -0.66
N SER A 164 -27.11 7.08 -0.16
CA SER A 164 -26.36 7.97 0.75
C SER A 164 -25.97 7.33 2.09
N ASN A 165 -26.52 6.14 2.39
CA ASN A 165 -26.32 5.45 3.65
C ASN A 165 -25.23 4.37 3.55
N TRP A 166 -24.68 4.13 2.35
CA TRP A 166 -23.59 3.19 2.14
C TRP A 166 -22.28 3.71 2.76
N ASN A 167 -21.78 2.97 3.75
CA ASN A 167 -20.53 3.24 4.44
C ASN A 167 -19.70 1.96 4.51
N ALA A 168 -18.38 2.12 4.43
CA ALA A 168 -17.43 1.11 4.84
C ALA A 168 -17.02 1.34 6.31
N HIS A 169 -16.44 0.34 6.97
CA HIS A 169 -15.92 0.43 8.33
C HIS A 169 -14.51 -0.15 8.40
N THR A 170 -13.62 0.41 9.22
CA THR A 170 -12.32 -0.21 9.50
C THR A 170 -12.52 -1.52 10.28
N VAL A 171 -11.96 -2.60 9.75
CA VAL A 171 -12.00 -3.96 10.34
C VAL A 171 -10.69 -4.28 11.07
N PHE A 172 -9.58 -3.93 10.43
CA PHE A 172 -8.23 -4.06 10.99
C PHE A 172 -7.40 -2.84 10.56
N ASP A 173 -7.00 -2.02 11.52
CA ASP A 173 -5.85 -1.13 11.44
C ASP A 173 -4.67 -1.76 12.21
N ARG A 174 -3.44 -1.39 11.86
CA ARG A 174 -2.27 -1.65 12.72
C ARG A 174 -1.99 -0.40 13.54
N GLU A 175 -1.57 -0.57 14.79
CA GLU A 175 -1.33 0.53 15.70
C GLU A 175 -0.30 1.53 15.13
N ASN A 176 -0.47 2.81 15.49
CA ASN A 176 0.35 3.92 15.00
C ASN A 176 1.12 4.61 16.15
N PRO A 177 2.20 4.00 16.69
CA PRO A 177 3.06 4.65 17.67
C PRO A 177 3.64 5.97 17.16
N LYS A 178 4.04 6.87 18.08
CA LYS A 178 4.59 8.18 17.70
C LYS A 178 5.84 8.04 16.81
N GLY A 179 5.72 8.47 15.55
CA GLY A 179 6.80 8.38 14.54
C GLY A 179 6.84 7.06 13.76
N VAL A 180 5.80 6.24 13.90
CA VAL A 180 5.66 4.93 13.26
C VAL A 180 4.29 4.85 12.59
N LEU A 181 4.25 4.47 11.32
CA LEU A 181 3.01 4.29 10.56
C LEU A 181 2.72 2.80 10.40
N GLY A 182 1.57 2.34 10.87
CA GLY A 182 1.06 0.99 10.64
C GLY A 182 0.57 0.82 9.20
N VAL A 183 0.85 -0.34 8.60
CA VAL A 183 0.37 -0.72 7.26
C VAL A 183 -0.21 -2.12 7.30
N ALA A 184 -1.50 -2.24 6.97
CA ALA A 184 -2.20 -3.50 6.74
C ALA A 184 -2.27 -3.82 5.24
N GLN A 185 -2.14 -5.09 4.86
CA GLN A 185 -2.10 -5.52 3.46
C GLN A 185 -2.65 -6.92 3.24
N ARG A 186 -3.15 -7.16 2.02
CA ARG A 186 -3.65 -8.44 1.50
C ARG A 186 -4.64 -9.15 2.42
N PRO A 187 -5.81 -8.53 2.70
CA PRO A 187 -6.87 -9.19 3.46
C PRO A 187 -7.23 -10.50 2.75
N THR A 188 -7.14 -11.60 3.47
CA THR A 188 -7.42 -12.94 2.96
C THR A 188 -8.48 -13.57 3.86
N SER A 189 -9.69 -13.81 3.35
CA SER A 189 -10.84 -14.20 4.19
C SER A 189 -11.44 -15.56 3.84
N LEU A 190 -12.03 -16.23 4.83
CA LEU A 190 -12.83 -17.44 4.66
C LEU A 190 -13.93 -17.52 5.72
N SER A 191 -14.89 -18.42 5.57
CA SER A 191 -15.98 -18.62 6.54
C SER A 191 -16.31 -20.09 6.78
N LYS A 192 -16.93 -20.37 7.93
CA LYS A 192 -17.50 -21.67 8.28
C LYS A 192 -18.69 -21.48 9.23
N GLY A 193 -19.90 -21.76 8.75
CA GLY A 193 -21.14 -21.56 9.51
C GLY A 193 -21.49 -20.07 9.67
N ASN A 194 -21.59 -19.60 10.91
CA ASN A 194 -21.78 -18.19 11.27
C ASN A 194 -20.47 -17.44 11.52
N LYS A 195 -19.30 -18.12 11.47
CA LYS A 195 -17.99 -17.52 11.72
C LYS A 195 -17.26 -17.19 10.41
N MET A 196 -16.56 -16.06 10.43
CA MET A 196 -15.62 -15.59 9.44
C MET A 196 -14.21 -15.60 10.06
N LEU A 197 -13.18 -15.79 9.24
CA LEU A 197 -11.80 -15.53 9.60
C LEU A 197 -11.19 -14.59 8.56
N LEU A 198 -10.45 -13.59 9.03
CA LEU A 198 -9.70 -12.64 8.22
C LEU A 198 -8.22 -12.70 8.61
N LEU A 199 -7.39 -13.16 7.68
CA LEU A 199 -5.94 -13.14 7.77
C LEU A 199 -5.42 -11.84 7.13
N VAL A 200 -4.57 -11.10 7.84
CA VAL A 200 -4.01 -9.81 7.39
C VAL A 200 -2.50 -9.82 7.58
N GLY A 201 -1.73 -9.56 6.52
CA GLY A 201 -0.31 -9.27 6.65
C GLY A 201 -0.12 -7.80 7.03
N SER A 202 0.86 -7.48 7.88
CA SER A 202 1.10 -6.08 8.27
C SER A 202 2.56 -5.78 8.56
N HIS A 203 2.92 -4.50 8.52
CA HIS A 203 4.27 -4.01 8.87
C HIS A 203 4.20 -2.59 9.42
N TYR A 204 5.32 -2.08 9.91
CA TYR A 204 5.52 -0.66 10.19
C TYR A 204 6.37 0.01 9.12
N LEU A 205 6.03 1.26 8.81
CA LEU A 205 6.91 2.20 8.15
C LEU A 205 7.48 3.19 9.17
N THR A 206 8.78 3.41 9.11
CA THR A 206 9.49 4.46 9.87
C THR A 206 10.33 5.31 8.93
N PHE A 207 10.49 6.61 9.20
CA PHE A 207 11.27 7.48 8.33
C PHE A 207 12.76 7.46 8.71
N ASP A 208 13.60 6.95 7.80
CA ASP A 208 15.05 6.96 7.95
C ASP A 208 15.60 8.30 7.44
N SER A 209 15.98 9.17 8.37
CA SER A 209 16.54 10.50 8.09
C SER A 209 17.95 10.46 7.46
N THR A 210 18.66 9.33 7.52
CA THR A 210 19.96 9.16 6.86
C THR A 210 19.78 8.72 5.40
N LYS A 211 18.82 7.83 5.14
CA LYS A 211 18.45 7.37 3.78
C LYS A 211 17.44 8.29 3.09
N GLN A 212 16.88 9.28 3.80
CA GLN A 212 15.83 10.22 3.35
C GLN A 212 14.61 9.51 2.76
N ARG A 213 14.21 8.37 3.34
CA ARG A 213 13.07 7.56 2.87
C ARG A 213 12.40 6.80 4.00
N TRP A 214 11.17 6.38 3.77
CA TRP A 214 10.53 5.35 4.59
C TRP A 214 11.28 4.01 4.45
N VAL A 215 11.36 3.29 5.57
CA VAL A 215 11.88 1.92 5.67
C VAL A 215 10.85 1.05 6.38
N GLU A 216 10.67 -0.15 5.85
CA GLU A 216 9.79 -1.19 6.38
C GLU A 216 10.48 -1.93 7.54
N GLY A 217 9.69 -2.37 8.52
CA GLY A 217 10.17 -3.15 9.66
C GLY A 217 9.03 -3.67 10.52
N GLY A 218 9.33 -4.55 11.49
CA GLY A 218 8.33 -5.12 12.39
C GLY A 218 7.19 -5.86 11.68
N TRP A 219 7.49 -6.53 10.56
CA TRP A 219 6.55 -7.36 9.83
C TRP A 219 5.86 -8.37 10.77
N ASP A 220 4.56 -8.57 10.54
CA ASP A 220 3.68 -9.45 11.32
C ASP A 220 2.55 -9.99 10.42
N ILE A 221 1.83 -11.00 10.89
CA ILE A 221 0.66 -11.56 10.22
C ILE A 221 -0.39 -11.94 11.27
N HIS A 222 -1.55 -11.32 11.14
CA HIS A 222 -2.62 -11.32 12.13
C HIS A 222 -3.82 -12.14 11.66
N LEU A 223 -4.44 -12.88 12.59
CA LEU A 223 -5.76 -13.47 12.40
C LEU A 223 -6.79 -12.67 13.18
N VAL A 224 -7.91 -12.33 12.54
CA VAL A 224 -9.09 -11.72 13.17
C VAL A 224 -10.27 -12.67 12.98
N ASP A 225 -10.90 -13.07 14.07
CA ASP A 225 -12.16 -13.79 14.04
C ASP A 225 -13.35 -12.82 13.89
N GLY A 226 -14.36 -13.23 13.13
CA GLY A 226 -15.63 -12.52 13.02
C GLY A 226 -16.78 -13.48 13.29
N GLU A 227 -17.78 -13.07 14.07
CA GLU A 227 -18.96 -13.89 14.33
C GLU A 227 -20.25 -13.13 14.02
N VAL A 228 -21.14 -13.76 13.25
CA VAL A 228 -22.43 -13.19 12.89
C VAL A 228 -23.45 -13.46 13.99
N THR A 229 -24.07 -12.38 14.49
CA THR A 229 -25.10 -12.40 15.53
C THR A 229 -26.50 -12.40 14.91
N LEU A 230 -27.44 -13.09 15.55
CA LEU A 230 -28.82 -13.23 15.08
C LEU A 230 -29.72 -12.08 15.59
N SER A 231 -29.27 -10.83 15.44
CA SER A 231 -30.09 -9.64 15.71
C SER A 231 -30.82 -9.20 14.44
N PRO A 232 -32.17 -9.29 14.37
CA PRO A 232 -32.90 -9.09 13.13
C PRO A 232 -33.03 -7.62 12.70
N GLU A 233 -32.99 -6.68 13.65
CA GLU A 233 -33.19 -5.24 13.39
C GLU A 233 -31.88 -4.46 13.19
N ASP A 234 -30.73 -5.10 13.43
CA ASP A 234 -29.43 -4.47 13.26
C ASP A 234 -29.03 -4.27 11.79
N GLU A 235 -28.30 -3.20 11.55
CA GLU A 235 -27.64 -2.88 10.28
C GLU A 235 -26.59 -3.96 9.93
N PRO A 236 -26.35 -4.31 8.64
CA PRO A 236 -25.43 -5.40 8.29
C PRO A 236 -24.02 -5.30 8.89
N SER A 237 -23.51 -4.09 9.12
CA SER A 237 -22.23 -3.82 9.78
C SER A 237 -22.22 -4.07 11.29
N LYS A 238 -23.38 -4.02 11.95
CA LYS A 238 -23.55 -4.31 13.39
C LYS A 238 -23.78 -5.80 13.67
N ARG A 239 -24.21 -6.56 12.65
CA ARG A 239 -24.42 -8.03 12.74
C ARG A 239 -23.12 -8.83 12.81
N VAL A 240 -21.96 -8.24 12.52
CA VAL A 240 -20.66 -8.93 12.57
C VAL A 240 -19.83 -8.39 13.72
N LEU A 241 -19.57 -9.21 14.73
CA LEU A 241 -18.64 -8.89 15.81
C LEU A 241 -17.25 -9.37 15.43
N TRP A 242 -16.33 -8.45 15.15
CA TRP A 242 -14.91 -8.74 14.92
C TRP A 242 -14.13 -8.73 16.23
N GLY A 243 -13.39 -9.80 16.49
CA GLY A 243 -12.57 -9.98 17.68
C GLY A 243 -11.30 -9.13 17.72
N THR A 244 -10.47 -9.40 18.72
CA THR A 244 -9.14 -8.79 18.87
C THR A 244 -8.16 -9.49 17.92
N PRO A 245 -7.42 -8.76 17.06
CA PRO A 245 -6.44 -9.36 16.16
C PRO A 245 -5.34 -10.12 16.92
N GLN A 246 -4.99 -11.31 16.43
CA GLN A 246 -4.02 -12.21 17.05
C GLN A 246 -2.80 -12.38 16.13
N SER A 247 -1.62 -11.93 16.57
CA SER A 247 -0.36 -12.20 15.83
C SER A 247 -0.07 -13.70 15.80
N LEU A 248 0.23 -14.23 14.60
CA LEU A 248 0.60 -15.62 14.39
C LEU A 248 2.13 -15.84 14.43
N LEU A 249 2.94 -14.78 14.59
CA LEU A 249 4.40 -14.88 14.59
C LEU A 249 4.92 -15.92 15.59
N GLY A 250 4.42 -15.89 16.83
CA GLY A 250 4.86 -16.81 17.88
C GLY A 250 4.56 -18.29 17.59
N LEU A 251 3.49 -18.57 16.80
CA LEU A 251 3.12 -19.92 16.39
C LEU A 251 3.96 -20.42 15.21
N LEU A 252 4.41 -19.50 14.33
CA LEU A 252 5.02 -19.83 13.06
C LEU A 252 6.56 -19.70 13.06
N ALA A 253 7.14 -18.89 13.95
CA ALA A 253 8.56 -18.53 14.00
C ALA A 253 9.55 -19.70 13.86
N ALA A 254 9.25 -20.87 14.46
CA ALA A 254 10.08 -22.07 14.32
C ALA A 254 10.15 -22.56 12.86
N ARG A 255 9.01 -22.61 12.16
CA ARG A 255 8.93 -22.97 10.73
C ARG A 255 9.45 -21.85 9.83
N THR A 256 9.21 -20.58 10.15
CA THR A 256 9.79 -19.42 9.45
C THR A 256 11.31 -19.54 9.39
N LYS A 257 11.94 -19.83 10.53
CA LYS A 257 13.40 -20.00 10.66
C LYS A 257 13.91 -21.27 9.94
N GLU A 258 13.21 -22.39 10.07
CA GLU A 258 13.57 -23.65 9.40
C GLU A 258 13.51 -23.54 7.87
N LEU A 259 12.54 -22.78 7.35
CA LEU A 259 12.35 -22.56 5.92
C LEU A 259 13.18 -21.39 5.35
N GLY A 260 13.92 -20.66 6.21
CA GLY A 260 14.75 -19.52 5.81
C GLY A 260 13.95 -18.37 5.20
N LEU A 261 12.79 -18.04 5.78
CA LEU A 261 11.90 -16.98 5.31
C LEU A 261 12.16 -15.66 6.04
N ASP A 262 12.10 -14.54 5.32
CA ASP A 262 12.24 -13.18 5.89
C ASP A 262 10.88 -12.59 6.27
N ASP A 263 9.90 -12.69 5.36
CA ASP A 263 8.50 -12.36 5.59
C ASP A 263 7.55 -13.40 4.97
N PHE A 264 6.29 -13.38 5.38
CA PHE A 264 5.21 -13.94 4.59
C PHE A 264 3.87 -13.23 4.83
N LEU A 265 2.98 -13.31 3.84
CA LEU A 265 1.71 -12.62 3.81
C LEU A 265 0.63 -13.58 3.31
N GLY A 266 -0.64 -13.28 3.63
CA GLY A 266 -1.76 -13.86 2.88
C GLY A 266 -1.62 -13.54 1.39
N ALA A 267 -2.07 -14.46 0.52
CA ALA A 267 -2.08 -14.23 -0.92
C ALA A 267 -3.05 -13.10 -1.35
N GLY A 268 -3.99 -12.71 -0.48
CA GLY A 268 -5.15 -11.88 -0.81
C GLY A 268 -6.32 -12.73 -1.33
N GLY A 269 -7.51 -12.13 -1.42
CA GLY A 269 -8.69 -12.85 -1.88
C GLY A 269 -9.22 -13.83 -0.84
N SER A 270 -9.58 -15.05 -1.23
CA SER A 270 -10.25 -16.02 -0.34
C SER A 270 -9.36 -17.21 0.02
N GLY A 271 -9.42 -17.62 1.29
CA GLY A 271 -8.98 -18.94 1.73
C GLY A 271 -10.03 -20.02 1.42
N ILE A 272 -9.74 -21.28 1.76
CA ILE A 272 -10.62 -22.42 1.50
C ILE A 272 -10.91 -23.23 2.76
N VAL A 273 -12.05 -23.92 2.77
CA VAL A 273 -12.40 -24.93 3.77
C VAL A 273 -12.40 -26.30 3.08
N LEU A 274 -11.64 -27.25 3.62
CA LEU A 274 -11.58 -28.62 3.11
C LEU A 274 -12.73 -29.47 3.66
N GLU A 275 -13.09 -30.55 2.96
CA GLU A 275 -14.11 -31.52 3.39
C GLU A 275 -13.81 -32.12 4.78
N SER A 276 -12.53 -32.30 5.09
CA SER A 276 -12.01 -32.71 6.40
C SER A 276 -12.21 -31.65 7.52
N GLY A 277 -12.85 -30.53 7.21
CA GLY A 277 -13.16 -29.44 8.13
C GLY A 277 -12.01 -28.46 8.38
N TRP A 278 -10.83 -28.69 7.79
CA TRP A 278 -9.66 -27.83 7.92
C TRP A 278 -9.85 -26.48 7.21
N LEU A 279 -9.28 -25.43 7.81
CA LEU A 279 -9.27 -24.07 7.28
C LEU A 279 -7.88 -23.80 6.69
N VAL A 280 -7.80 -23.36 5.43
CA VAL A 280 -6.53 -23.21 4.71
C VAL A 280 -6.44 -21.84 4.07
N PHE A 281 -5.38 -21.11 4.42
CA PHE A 281 -5.00 -19.86 3.77
C PHE A 281 -3.80 -20.10 2.85
N LEU A 282 -3.84 -19.55 1.64
CA LEU A 282 -2.69 -19.49 0.76
C LEU A 282 -1.79 -18.33 1.20
N LEU A 283 -0.49 -18.59 1.30
CA LEU A 283 0.53 -17.62 1.70
C LEU A 283 1.51 -17.38 0.56
N THR A 284 2.04 -16.16 0.48
CA THR A 284 3.27 -15.86 -0.27
C THR A 284 4.37 -15.54 0.74
N ALA A 285 5.57 -16.06 0.54
CA ALA A 285 6.71 -15.80 1.41
C ALA A 285 7.91 -15.26 0.62
N SER A 286 8.72 -14.44 1.27
CA SER A 286 10.05 -14.07 0.79
C SER A 286 11.13 -14.92 1.46
N ARG A 287 12.32 -14.89 0.88
CA ARG A 287 13.58 -15.33 1.51
C ARG A 287 14.57 -14.19 1.34
N GLY A 288 15.40 -13.94 2.36
CA GLY A 288 16.56 -13.08 2.20
C GLY A 288 17.50 -13.62 1.14
N GLU A 289 18.19 -12.72 0.44
CA GLU A 289 19.29 -13.12 -0.42
C GLU A 289 20.42 -13.66 0.47
N GLU A 290 20.83 -14.93 0.25
CA GLU A 290 22.13 -15.39 0.76
C GLU A 290 23.20 -14.54 0.07
N THR A 291 23.83 -13.64 0.83
CA THR A 291 24.99 -12.86 0.36
C THR A 291 26.21 -13.77 0.32
N VAL A 292 26.41 -14.43 -0.83
CA VAL A 292 27.57 -15.28 -1.17
C VAL A 292 28.82 -14.45 -1.42
#